data_AF-A0AAE5LVB2-F1
#
_entry.id   AF-A0AAE5LVB2-F1
#
_cell.length_a   1.000
_cell.length_b   1.000
_cell.length_c   1.000
_cell.angle_alpha   90.00
_cell.angle_beta   90.00
_cell.angle_gamma   90.00
#
_symmetry.space_group_name_H-M   'P 1'
#
loop_
_entity.id
_entity.type
_entity.pdbx_description
1 polymer ?
#
loop_
_entity_poly.entity_id
_entity_poly.type
_entity_poly.pdbx_seq_one_letter_code
_entity_poly.pdbx_strand_id
1 'polypeptide(L)'
;MVFDTYTPSQLLDEQIEDTREIAETIIIDELEEGPIREDFENAFASAIELTHASTSNNSVGQSLYSNIKQIVGASIRQQGFYDKLEYELNRHNDNVVNLVRWFRLYASVYLEERIEFEEEFVLGSFKRYRDDQEHAGEEGPSAAPGQPDPVLTSMLNLIWKVLQQILELWLRILELGDFQQSTKAGELLGEKSYEVGFIDVIYDGRTEGKITTYSQEEHGYRTKFEAPLDFFPSEGDIVKVYATEDPRNDPADDVKLYSP
;
A
#
# COMPACT_ATOMS: atom_id res chain seq x y z
N MET A 1 9.97 39.02 5.50
CA MET A 1 9.43 37.65 5.56
C MET A 1 10.34 36.83 4.67
N VAL A 2 11.32 36.17 5.27
CA VAL A 2 12.22 35.26 4.54
C VAL A 2 11.44 33.96 4.45
N PHE A 3 11.07 33.55 3.25
CA PHE A 3 10.60 32.20 3.04
C PHE A 3 11.84 31.32 3.12
N ASP A 4 11.93 30.48 4.15
CA ASP A 4 12.96 29.46 4.19
C ASP A 4 12.69 28.51 3.02
N THR A 5 13.46 28.69 1.94
CA THR A 5 13.47 27.76 0.82
C THR A 5 14.30 26.57 1.25
N TYR A 6 13.62 25.54 1.75
CA TYR A 6 14.25 24.27 2.05
C TYR A 6 14.77 23.63 0.76
N THR A 7 15.98 23.09 0.84
CA THR A 7 16.49 22.23 -0.23
C THR A 7 15.73 20.90 -0.21
N PRO A 8 15.56 20.21 -1.36
CA PRO A 8 14.89 18.90 -1.41
C PRO A 8 15.48 17.85 -0.45
N SER A 9 16.76 17.97 -0.09
CA SER A 9 17.43 17.11 0.90
C SER A 9 16.96 17.41 2.33
N GLN A 10 16.81 18.68 2.70
CA GLN A 10 16.37 19.07 4.05
C GLN A 10 14.91 18.66 4.31
N LEU A 11 14.04 18.79 3.30
CA LEU A 11 12.65 18.32 3.39
C LEU A 11 12.57 16.80 3.55
N LEU A 12 13.45 16.06 2.87
CA LEU A 12 13.53 14.60 2.98
C LEU A 12 14.00 14.20 4.37
N ASP A 13 15.03 14.86 4.90
CA ASP A 13 15.58 14.57 6.23
C ASP A 13 14.55 14.85 7.34
N GLU A 14 13.82 15.96 7.26
CA GLU A 14 12.72 16.27 8.20
C GLU A 14 11.60 15.22 8.12
N GLN A 15 11.16 14.83 6.92
CA GLN A 15 10.14 13.80 6.74
C GLN A 15 10.58 12.44 7.28
N ILE A 16 11.84 12.07 7.10
CA ILE A 16 12.39 10.83 7.65
C ILE A 16 12.33 10.87 9.18
N GLU A 17 12.71 11.98 9.81
CA GLU A 17 12.69 12.10 11.26
C GLU A 17 11.26 12.05 11.81
N ASP A 18 10.32 12.80 11.22
CA ASP A 18 8.90 12.75 11.61
C ASP A 18 8.34 11.32 11.47
N THR A 19 8.66 10.64 10.37
CA THR A 19 8.24 9.24 10.15
C THR A 19 8.89 8.29 11.16
N ARG A 20 10.14 8.57 11.56
CA ARG A 20 10.90 7.77 12.51
C ARG A 20 10.32 7.87 13.91
N GLU A 21 9.90 9.06 14.36
CA GLU A 21 9.24 9.21 15.67
C GLU A 21 8.02 8.29 15.78
N ILE A 22 7.19 8.22 14.74
CA ILE A 22 6.03 7.31 14.69
C ILE A 22 6.46 5.83 14.70
N ALA A 23 7.48 5.48 13.92
CA ALA A 23 8.00 4.12 13.88
C ALA A 23 8.55 3.67 15.24
N GLU A 24 9.26 4.57 15.95
CA GLU A 24 9.78 4.30 17.29
C GLU A 24 8.64 4.07 18.30
N THR A 25 7.57 4.85 18.25
CA THR A 25 6.36 4.59 19.06
C THR A 25 5.78 3.20 18.78
N ILE A 26 5.61 2.83 17.50
CA ILE A 26 5.12 1.49 17.13
C ILE A 26 6.03 0.39 17.69
N ILE A 27 7.36 0.53 17.56
CA ILE A 27 8.34 -0.47 18.01
C ILE A 27 8.35 -0.61 19.53
N ILE A 28 8.33 0.51 20.26
CA ILE A 28 8.53 0.53 21.71
C ILE A 28 7.24 0.20 22.45
N ASP A 29 6.13 0.81 22.04
CA ASP A 29 4.89 0.83 22.83
C ASP A 29 3.87 -0.20 22.35
N GLU A 30 3.85 -0.52 21.05
CA GLU A 30 2.76 -1.31 20.45
C GLU A 30 3.18 -2.71 19.98
N LEU A 31 4.44 -2.92 19.58
CA LEU A 31 4.91 -4.21 19.08
C LEU A 31 5.59 -5.05 20.19
N GLU A 32 5.07 -6.26 20.36
CA GLU A 32 5.72 -7.27 21.21
C GLU A 32 7.06 -7.75 20.61
N GLU A 33 7.97 -8.18 21.47
CA GLU A 33 9.22 -8.83 21.07
C GLU A 33 8.93 -10.07 20.20
N GLY A 34 9.46 -10.09 18.98
CA GLY A 34 9.19 -11.16 18.04
C GLY A 34 9.66 -10.86 16.61
N PRO A 35 9.46 -11.80 15.69
CA PRO A 35 9.98 -11.69 14.33
C PRO A 35 9.40 -10.51 13.54
N ILE A 36 8.13 -10.14 13.78
CA ILE A 36 7.50 -9.01 13.10
C ILE A 36 8.17 -7.69 13.50
N ARG A 37 8.43 -7.51 14.80
CA ARG A 37 9.12 -6.32 15.32
C ARG A 37 10.54 -6.24 14.80
N GLU A 38 11.31 -7.33 14.87
CA GLU A 38 12.69 -7.37 14.39
C GLU A 38 12.77 -7.10 12.87
N ASP A 39 11.89 -7.72 12.08
CA ASP A 39 11.82 -7.46 10.63
C ASP A 39 11.48 -5.99 10.34
N PHE A 40 10.50 -5.43 11.06
CA PHE A 40 10.07 -4.05 10.87
C PHE A 40 11.19 -3.06 11.23
N GLU A 41 11.80 -3.21 12.39
CA GLU A 41 12.88 -2.34 12.86
C GLU A 41 14.08 -2.36 11.91
N ASN A 42 14.52 -3.56 11.51
CA ASN A 42 15.62 -3.72 10.56
C ASN A 42 15.29 -3.14 9.18
N ALA A 43 14.07 -3.35 8.69
CA ALA A 43 13.63 -2.83 7.41
C ALA A 43 13.54 -1.30 7.41
N PHE A 44 13.03 -0.73 8.51
CA PHE A 44 12.88 0.71 8.68
C PHE A 44 14.26 1.41 8.76
N ALA A 45 15.16 0.92 9.61
CA ALA A 45 16.52 1.44 9.70
C ALA A 45 17.26 1.34 8.34
N SER A 46 17.13 0.20 7.65
CA SER A 46 17.72 0.00 6.33
C SER A 46 17.12 0.95 5.28
N ALA A 47 15.81 1.21 5.32
CA ALA A 47 15.15 2.13 4.39
C ALA A 47 15.69 3.57 4.53
N ILE A 48 15.99 4.03 5.75
CA ILE A 48 16.62 5.33 6.01
C ILE A 48 18.01 5.37 5.37
N GLU A 49 18.87 4.41 5.70
CA GLU A 49 20.24 4.35 5.16
C GLU A 49 20.26 4.30 3.63
N LEU A 50 19.40 3.47 3.03
CA LEU A 50 19.29 3.32 1.59
C LEU A 50 18.68 4.55 0.91
N THR A 51 17.79 5.28 1.59
CA THR A 51 17.27 6.56 1.10
C THR A 51 18.39 7.58 0.98
N HIS A 52 19.20 7.76 2.02
CA HIS A 52 20.34 8.67 1.95
C HIS A 52 21.37 8.21 0.89
N ALA A 53 21.66 6.91 0.80
CA ALA A 53 22.54 6.37 -0.23
C ALA A 53 22.01 6.61 -1.66
N SER A 54 20.69 6.54 -1.85
CA SER A 54 20.02 6.77 -3.15
C SER A 54 20.27 8.15 -3.72
N THR A 55 20.47 9.15 -2.86
CA THR A 55 20.78 10.54 -3.27
C THR A 55 22.13 10.67 -3.96
N SER A 56 23.02 9.69 -3.77
CA SER A 56 24.37 9.65 -4.34
C SER A 56 24.59 8.47 -5.29
N ASN A 57 23.78 7.42 -5.19
CA ASN A 57 23.92 6.19 -5.96
C ASN A 57 22.55 5.52 -6.22
N ASN A 58 22.14 5.45 -7.48
CA ASN A 58 20.88 4.83 -7.89
C ASN A 58 20.83 3.28 -7.79
N SER A 59 21.95 2.60 -7.51
CA SER A 59 22.01 1.12 -7.47
C SER A 59 21.33 0.49 -6.25
N VAL A 60 20.79 1.29 -5.33
CA VAL A 60 20.18 0.83 -4.08
C VAL A 60 18.65 0.73 -4.14
N GLY A 61 18.04 1.17 -5.26
CA GLY A 61 16.58 1.23 -5.41
C GLY A 61 15.86 -0.10 -5.18
N GLN A 62 16.47 -1.22 -5.56
CA GLN A 62 15.91 -2.56 -5.33
C GLN A 62 15.85 -2.93 -3.84
N SER A 63 16.94 -2.68 -3.13
CA SER A 63 17.01 -2.90 -1.69
C SER A 63 16.02 -1.99 -0.98
N LEU A 64 15.93 -0.72 -1.40
CA LEU A 64 14.96 0.22 -0.82
C LEU A 64 13.51 -0.25 -1.03
N TYR A 65 13.17 -0.69 -2.25
CA TYR A 65 11.85 -1.25 -2.56
C TYR A 65 11.53 -2.46 -1.67
N SER A 66 12.50 -3.34 -1.46
CA SER A 66 12.32 -4.53 -0.61
C SER A 66 12.08 -4.15 0.85
N ASN A 67 12.77 -3.13 1.37
CA ASN A 67 12.58 -2.65 2.74
C ASN A 67 11.23 -1.93 2.91
N ILE A 68 10.81 -1.11 1.95
CA ILE A 68 9.46 -0.49 1.94
C ILE A 68 8.38 -1.56 1.96
N LYS A 69 8.54 -2.60 1.13
CA LYS A 69 7.64 -3.75 1.12
C LYS A 69 7.58 -4.45 2.49
N GLN A 70 8.73 -4.65 3.15
CA GLN A 70 8.77 -5.26 4.49
C GLN A 70 8.12 -4.39 5.56
N ILE A 71 8.30 -3.06 5.48
CA ILE A 71 7.65 -2.08 6.36
C ILE A 71 6.12 -2.21 6.29
N VAL A 72 5.54 -2.10 5.08
CA VAL A 72 4.09 -2.23 4.91
C VAL A 72 3.63 -3.67 5.21
N GLY A 73 4.42 -4.67 4.82
CA GLY A 73 4.10 -6.07 5.10
C GLY A 73 4.10 -6.41 6.59
N ALA A 74 4.85 -5.71 7.43
CA ALA A 74 4.82 -5.89 8.88
C ALA A 74 3.44 -5.55 9.46
N SER A 75 2.80 -4.47 9.00
CA SER A 75 1.46 -4.10 9.46
C SER A 75 0.41 -5.16 9.11
N ILE A 76 0.46 -5.67 7.89
CA ILE A 76 -0.45 -6.74 7.43
C ILE A 76 -0.24 -8.03 8.22
N ARG A 77 1.01 -8.43 8.44
CA ARG A 77 1.35 -9.62 9.24
C ARG A 77 0.91 -9.48 10.69
N GLN A 78 1.13 -8.32 11.30
CA GLN A 78 0.74 -8.05 12.69
C GLN A 78 -0.77 -8.11 12.87
N GLN A 79 -1.53 -7.61 11.89
CA GLN A 79 -2.99 -7.63 11.91
C GLN A 79 -3.58 -8.98 11.44
N GLY A 80 -2.74 -9.95 11.08
CA GLY A 80 -3.14 -11.34 10.86
C GLY A 80 -3.89 -11.61 9.55
N PHE A 81 -3.69 -10.79 8.51
CA PHE A 81 -4.37 -10.96 7.21
C PHE A 81 -3.39 -11.12 6.02
N TYR A 82 -2.19 -11.64 6.29
CA TYR A 82 -1.18 -11.85 5.24
C TYR A 82 -1.57 -12.95 4.23
N ASP A 83 -2.37 -13.92 4.67
CA ASP A 83 -2.98 -14.97 3.83
C ASP A 83 -3.81 -14.38 2.67
N LYS A 84 -4.42 -13.21 2.87
CA LYS A 84 -5.20 -12.51 1.84
C LYS A 84 -4.41 -12.19 0.57
N LEU A 85 -3.09 -12.08 0.69
CA LEU A 85 -2.18 -11.79 -0.42
C LEU A 85 -1.82 -13.06 -1.23
N GLU A 86 -2.13 -14.26 -0.74
CA GLU A 86 -1.79 -15.52 -1.40
C GLU A 86 -2.63 -15.71 -2.67
N TYR A 87 -1.99 -15.89 -3.84
CA TYR A 87 -2.67 -16.17 -5.12
C TYR A 87 -2.46 -17.61 -5.62
N GLU A 88 -1.41 -18.27 -5.12
CA GLU A 88 -1.07 -19.67 -5.36
C GLU A 88 -0.37 -20.20 -4.10
N LEU A 89 -0.34 -21.52 -3.90
CA LEU A 89 0.25 -22.12 -2.69
C LEU A 89 1.67 -21.60 -2.42
N ASN A 90 1.86 -20.89 -1.29
CA ASN A 90 3.10 -20.22 -0.87
C ASN A 90 3.59 -19.09 -1.80
N ARG A 91 2.71 -18.52 -2.63
CA ARG A 91 3.02 -17.38 -3.51
C ARG A 91 2.08 -16.22 -3.24
N HIS A 92 2.67 -15.08 -2.91
CA HIS A 92 1.93 -13.89 -2.48
C HIS A 92 2.08 -12.76 -3.47
N ASN A 93 1.01 -12.02 -3.73
CA ASN A 93 1.00 -10.79 -4.51
C ASN A 93 1.35 -9.61 -3.58
N ASP A 94 2.59 -9.62 -3.09
CA ASP A 94 3.07 -8.73 -2.02
C ASP A 94 3.93 -7.58 -2.57
N ASN A 95 3.64 -7.12 -3.79
CA ASN A 95 4.25 -5.91 -4.31
C ASN A 95 3.74 -4.68 -3.52
N VAL A 96 4.51 -3.60 -3.46
CA VAL A 96 4.19 -2.46 -2.58
C VAL A 96 2.83 -1.84 -2.86
N VAL A 97 2.42 -1.76 -4.13
CA VAL A 97 1.11 -1.22 -4.51
C VAL A 97 0.00 -2.08 -3.92
N ASN A 98 0.13 -3.41 -4.05
CA ASN A 98 -0.89 -4.33 -3.56
C ASN A 98 -0.93 -4.40 -2.04
N LEU A 99 0.22 -4.39 -1.37
CA LEU A 99 0.27 -4.31 0.09
C LEU A 99 -0.47 -3.06 0.60
N VAL A 100 -0.25 -1.91 -0.05
CA VAL A 100 -0.92 -0.65 0.33
C VAL A 100 -2.42 -0.71 0.04
N ARG A 101 -2.88 -1.30 -1.07
CA ARG A 101 -4.31 -1.53 -1.34
C ARG A 101 -4.97 -2.37 -0.24
N TRP A 102 -4.35 -3.48 0.15
CA TRP A 102 -4.84 -4.35 1.21
C TRP A 102 -4.84 -3.68 2.59
N PHE A 103 -3.76 -2.98 2.93
CA PHE A 103 -3.69 -2.20 4.17
C PHE A 103 -4.76 -1.12 4.21
N ARG A 104 -4.96 -0.37 3.11
CA ARG A 104 -5.96 0.69 3.01
C ARG A 104 -7.39 0.18 3.11
N LEU A 105 -7.69 -0.95 2.46
CA LEU A 105 -8.96 -1.65 2.58
C LEU A 105 -9.25 -1.98 4.05
N TYR A 106 -8.30 -2.64 4.71
CA TYR A 106 -8.42 -3.01 6.12
C TYR A 106 -8.60 -1.78 7.01
N ALA A 107 -7.73 -0.78 6.87
CA ALA A 107 -7.74 0.44 7.65
C ALA A 107 -9.06 1.22 7.49
N SER A 108 -9.59 1.30 6.26
CA SER A 108 -10.84 2.01 5.98
C SER A 108 -12.04 1.40 6.72
N VAL A 109 -12.08 0.07 6.77
CA VAL A 109 -13.14 -0.64 7.48
C VAL A 109 -12.93 -0.60 8.99
N TYR A 110 -11.70 -0.83 9.44
CA TYR A 110 -11.33 -0.82 10.85
C TYR A 110 -11.62 0.53 11.51
N LEU A 111 -11.18 1.62 10.87
CA LEU A 111 -11.29 2.98 11.38
C LEU A 111 -12.63 3.65 11.06
N GLU A 112 -13.50 3.01 10.27
CA GLU A 112 -14.75 3.60 9.75
C GLU A 112 -14.48 4.95 9.08
N GLU A 113 -13.49 4.97 8.21
CA GLU A 113 -13.04 6.18 7.51
C GLU A 113 -12.73 5.80 6.06
N ARG A 114 -13.05 6.67 5.11
CA ARG A 114 -12.56 6.48 3.73
C ARG A 114 -11.11 6.96 3.69
N ILE A 115 -10.17 6.02 3.76
CA ILE A 115 -8.74 6.33 3.68
C ILE A 115 -8.32 6.48 2.22
N GLU A 116 -7.67 7.60 1.93
CA GLU A 116 -7.01 7.88 0.65
C GLU A 116 -5.62 8.45 0.91
N PHE A 117 -4.63 8.00 0.14
CA PHE A 117 -3.27 8.55 0.17
C PHE A 117 -3.08 9.47 -1.03
N GLU A 118 -2.79 10.75 -0.80
CA GLU A 118 -2.67 11.76 -1.87
C GLU A 118 -1.63 11.36 -2.94
N GLU A 119 -0.54 10.73 -2.51
CA GLU A 119 0.63 10.45 -3.34
C GLU A 119 0.79 8.95 -3.68
N GLU A 120 -0.26 8.13 -3.54
CA GLU A 120 -0.19 6.66 -3.75
C GLU A 120 0.38 6.27 -5.12
N PHE A 121 0.14 7.08 -6.15
CA PHE A 121 0.62 6.84 -7.52
C PHE A 121 2.15 6.71 -7.60
N VAL A 122 2.89 7.28 -6.64
CA VAL A 122 4.35 7.18 -6.60
C VAL A 122 4.79 5.73 -6.43
N LEU A 123 4.03 4.91 -5.71
CA LEU A 123 4.37 3.51 -5.45
C LEU A 123 4.41 2.68 -6.75
N GLY A 124 3.44 2.91 -7.64
CA GLY A 124 3.42 2.29 -8.96
C GLY A 124 4.54 2.80 -9.87
N SER A 125 4.89 4.08 -9.76
CA SER A 125 6.02 4.66 -10.50
C SER A 125 7.36 4.14 -10.00
N PHE A 126 7.53 3.96 -8.70
CA PHE A 126 8.73 3.40 -8.09
C PHE A 126 8.89 1.91 -8.44
N LYS A 127 7.81 1.13 -8.44
CA LYS A 127 7.82 -0.25 -8.94
C LYS A 127 8.28 -0.32 -10.40
N ARG A 128 7.74 0.54 -11.28
CA ARG A 128 8.17 0.58 -12.69
C ARG A 128 9.62 0.98 -12.83
N TYR A 129 10.05 2.03 -12.14
CA TYR A 129 11.45 2.44 -12.12
C TYR A 129 12.38 1.28 -11.73
N ARG A 130 12.03 0.53 -10.69
CA ARG A 130 12.76 -0.67 -10.27
C ARG A 130 12.77 -1.75 -11.37
N ASP A 131 11.62 -2.07 -11.94
CA ASP A 131 11.49 -3.10 -12.99
C ASP A 131 12.31 -2.74 -14.24
N ASP A 132 12.28 -1.47 -14.64
CA ASP A 132 13.02 -0.96 -15.81
C ASP A 132 14.55 -1.00 -15.56
N GLN A 133 14.99 -0.74 -14.33
CA GLN A 133 16.41 -0.87 -13.94
C GLN A 133 16.87 -2.33 -13.92
N GLU A 134 15.99 -3.28 -13.56
CA GLU A 134 16.28 -4.73 -13.62
C GLU A 134 16.28 -5.27 -15.06
N HIS A 135 15.42 -4.73 -15.93
CA HIS A 135 15.21 -5.21 -17.30
C HIS A 135 15.79 -4.28 -18.37
N ALA A 136 16.74 -3.42 -18.01
CA ALA A 136 17.35 -2.46 -18.92
C ALA A 136 17.98 -3.17 -20.14
N GLY A 137 17.19 -3.27 -21.21
CA GLY A 137 17.64 -3.61 -22.56
C GLY A 137 18.35 -2.41 -23.21
N GLU A 138 18.19 -2.26 -24.53
CA GLU A 138 18.98 -1.32 -25.34
C GLU A 138 18.83 0.19 -25.00
N GLU A 139 17.79 0.61 -24.28
CA GLU A 139 17.61 2.03 -23.90
C GLU A 139 18.33 2.41 -22.58
N GLY A 140 18.68 1.43 -21.75
CA GLY A 140 19.40 1.65 -20.50
C GLY A 140 18.64 2.48 -19.45
N PRO A 141 19.11 2.51 -18.20
CA PRO A 141 18.57 3.41 -17.19
C PRO A 141 18.84 4.89 -17.52
N SER A 142 17.93 5.78 -17.12
CA SER A 142 18.02 7.24 -17.34
C SER A 142 19.33 7.87 -16.84
N ALA A 143 19.92 7.29 -15.80
CA ALA A 143 21.23 7.62 -15.27
C ALA A 143 22.12 6.37 -15.26
N ALA A 144 23.42 6.56 -15.54
CA ALA A 144 24.38 5.45 -15.47
C ALA A 144 24.38 4.83 -14.05
N PRO A 145 24.51 3.50 -13.92
CA PRO A 145 24.60 2.85 -12.62
C PRO A 145 25.69 3.47 -11.74
N GLY A 146 25.39 3.71 -10.46
CA GLY A 146 26.37 4.32 -9.54
C GLY A 146 26.38 5.85 -9.55
N GLN A 147 25.44 6.50 -10.25
CA GLN A 147 25.26 7.94 -10.26
C GLN A 147 23.93 8.31 -9.59
N PRO A 148 23.80 9.54 -9.07
CA PRO A 148 22.52 10.03 -8.56
C PRO A 148 21.49 10.13 -9.69
N ASP A 149 20.26 9.69 -9.40
CA ASP A 149 19.12 9.84 -10.31
C ASP A 149 18.12 10.87 -9.73
N PRO A 150 17.90 12.01 -10.40
CA PRO A 150 16.93 13.02 -9.97
C PRO A 150 15.48 12.49 -9.91
N VAL A 151 15.13 11.52 -10.76
CA VAL A 151 13.80 10.90 -10.77
C VAL A 151 13.60 10.09 -9.50
N LEU A 152 14.58 9.25 -9.15
CA LEU A 152 14.58 8.50 -7.89
C LEU A 152 14.48 9.45 -6.69
N THR A 153 15.32 10.47 -6.63
CA THR A 153 15.33 11.46 -5.54
C THR A 153 13.97 12.15 -5.37
N SER A 154 13.30 12.50 -6.48
CA SER A 154 11.97 13.12 -6.43
C SER A 154 10.90 12.14 -5.91
N MET A 155 11.00 10.86 -6.29
CA MET A 155 10.10 9.82 -5.80
C MET A 155 10.28 9.56 -4.29
N LEU A 156 11.51 9.61 -3.77
CA LEU A 156 11.79 9.34 -2.35
C LEU A 156 10.97 10.23 -1.41
N ASN A 157 10.89 11.53 -1.67
CA ASN A 157 10.08 12.45 -0.87
C ASN A 157 8.61 12.03 -0.80
N LEU A 158 8.03 11.65 -1.94
CA LEU A 158 6.63 11.22 -1.99
C LEU A 158 6.43 9.86 -1.34
N ILE A 159 7.39 8.94 -1.49
CA ILE A 159 7.38 7.63 -0.83
C ILE A 159 7.38 7.79 0.69
N TRP A 160 8.25 8.65 1.24
CA TRP A 160 8.32 8.87 2.68
C TRP A 160 7.03 9.49 3.23
N LYS A 161 6.40 10.41 2.49
CA LYS A 161 5.05 10.91 2.86
C LYS A 161 3.99 9.80 2.91
N VAL A 162 4.02 8.87 1.95
CA VAL A 162 3.07 7.73 1.95
C VAL A 162 3.38 6.79 3.10
N LEU A 163 4.66 6.51 3.38
CA LEU A 163 5.07 5.69 4.53
C LEU A 163 4.62 6.32 5.85
N GLN A 164 4.81 7.63 6.03
CA GLN A 164 4.34 8.35 7.20
C GLN A 164 2.84 8.12 7.42
N GLN A 165 2.01 8.36 6.39
CA GLN A 165 0.55 8.15 6.48
C GLN A 165 0.20 6.70 6.81
N ILE A 166 0.92 5.72 6.25
CA ILE A 166 0.72 4.29 6.57
C ILE A 166 1.05 4.01 8.04
N LEU A 167 2.16 4.53 8.55
CA LEU A 167 2.56 4.32 9.94
C LEU A 167 1.62 5.03 10.92
N GLU A 168 1.17 6.25 10.61
CA GLU A 168 0.16 6.97 11.40
C GLU A 168 -1.14 6.17 11.52
N LEU A 169 -1.63 5.62 10.40
CA LEU A 169 -2.81 4.76 10.41
C LEU A 169 -2.58 3.44 11.14
N TRP A 170 -1.39 2.84 10.97
CA TRP A 170 -1.07 1.60 11.65
C TRP A 170 -1.01 1.79 13.17
N LEU A 171 -0.38 2.87 13.64
CA LEU A 171 -0.38 3.24 15.05
C LEU A 171 -1.81 3.43 15.57
N ARG A 172 -2.65 4.20 14.87
CA ARG A 172 -4.08 4.36 15.23
C ARG A 172 -4.82 3.02 15.34
N ILE A 173 -4.53 2.06 14.46
CA ILE A 173 -5.13 0.72 14.49
C ILE A 173 -4.66 -0.04 15.73
N LEU A 174 -3.36 -0.02 16.03
CA LEU A 174 -2.75 -0.70 17.18
C LEU A 174 -3.32 -0.16 18.50
N GLU A 175 -3.40 1.17 18.65
CA GLU A 175 -3.94 1.84 19.84
C GLU A 175 -5.42 1.50 20.11
N LEU A 176 -6.19 1.17 19.08
CA LEU A 176 -7.59 0.76 19.19
C LEU A 176 -7.75 -0.70 19.63
N GLY A 177 -6.72 -1.53 19.45
CA GLY A 177 -6.67 -2.92 19.92
C GLY A 177 -7.12 -3.96 18.89
N ASP A 178 -7.76 -5.03 19.36
CA ASP A 178 -8.04 -6.23 18.55
C ASP A 178 -9.27 -6.08 17.64
N PHE A 179 -9.06 -6.24 16.34
CA PHE A 179 -10.12 -6.19 15.33
C PHE A 179 -11.24 -7.18 15.55
N GLN A 180 -10.94 -8.38 16.00
CA GLN A 180 -11.95 -9.44 16.16
C GLN A 180 -12.97 -9.07 17.24
N GLN A 181 -12.61 -8.15 18.14
CA GLN A 181 -13.50 -7.63 19.18
C GLN A 181 -14.30 -6.42 18.70
N SER A 182 -13.97 -5.88 17.53
CA SER A 182 -14.69 -4.80 16.90
C SER A 182 -15.97 -5.32 16.24
N THR A 183 -17.10 -4.63 16.45
CA THR A 183 -18.37 -4.91 15.73
C THR A 183 -18.24 -4.76 14.21
N LYS A 184 -17.10 -4.25 13.74
CA LYS A 184 -16.74 -3.95 12.36
C LYS A 184 -16.10 -5.15 11.65
N ALA A 185 -15.62 -6.14 12.40
CA ALA A 185 -15.03 -7.36 11.83
C ALA A 185 -15.98 -8.03 10.83
N GLY A 186 -17.28 -8.02 11.13
CA GLY A 186 -18.30 -8.60 10.26
C GLY A 186 -18.37 -8.01 8.84
N GLU A 187 -17.89 -6.78 8.60
CA GLU A 187 -17.83 -6.22 7.24
C GLU A 187 -16.74 -6.86 6.38
N LEU A 188 -15.56 -7.13 6.95
CA LEU A 188 -14.47 -7.83 6.26
C LEU A 188 -14.68 -9.35 6.24
N LEU A 189 -15.31 -9.91 7.27
CA LEU A 189 -15.55 -11.34 7.42
C LEU A 189 -16.73 -11.87 6.60
N GLY A 190 -17.38 -11.03 5.78
CA GLY A 190 -18.50 -11.44 4.93
C GLY A 190 -19.79 -11.72 5.69
N GLU A 191 -19.96 -11.16 6.88
CA GLU A 191 -21.19 -11.32 7.68
C GLU A 191 -22.30 -10.34 7.27
N LYS A 192 -22.00 -9.42 6.35
CA LYS A 192 -22.97 -8.48 5.78
C LYS A 192 -23.55 -9.02 4.47
N SER A 193 -24.64 -8.39 4.03
CA SER A 193 -25.25 -8.66 2.71
C SER A 193 -24.42 -8.13 1.53
N TYR A 194 -23.26 -7.56 1.80
CA TYR A 194 -22.33 -6.98 0.85
C TYR A 194 -20.92 -7.38 1.22
N GLU A 195 -20.02 -7.35 0.24
CA GLU A 195 -18.59 -7.51 0.42
C GLU A 195 -17.89 -6.16 0.29
N VAL A 196 -16.73 -6.03 0.91
CA VAL A 196 -15.85 -4.86 0.75
C VAL A 196 -14.58 -5.29 0.04
N GLY A 197 -14.13 -4.50 -0.92
CA GLY A 197 -12.94 -4.78 -1.71
C GLY A 197 -12.32 -3.54 -2.31
N PHE A 198 -11.35 -3.74 -3.19
CA PHE A 198 -10.79 -2.67 -4.00
C PHE A 198 -10.90 -2.96 -5.49
N ILE A 199 -11.01 -1.92 -6.30
CA ILE A 199 -10.91 -2.04 -7.76
C ILE A 199 -9.49 -2.49 -8.10
N ASP A 200 -9.34 -3.72 -8.58
CA ASP A 200 -8.03 -4.30 -8.86
C ASP A 200 -7.48 -3.83 -10.21
N VAL A 201 -8.33 -3.89 -11.25
CA VAL A 201 -7.99 -3.51 -12.61
C VAL A 201 -9.19 -2.91 -13.33
N ILE A 202 -8.91 -1.93 -14.20
CA ILE A 202 -9.88 -1.33 -15.12
C ILE A 202 -9.41 -1.64 -16.55
N TYR A 203 -10.28 -2.23 -17.37
CA TYR A 203 -9.92 -2.61 -18.74
C TYR A 203 -9.95 -1.42 -19.71
N ASP A 204 -9.35 -1.64 -20.88
CA ASP A 204 -9.33 -0.67 -21.98
C ASP A 204 -10.74 -0.22 -22.34
N GLY A 205 -10.93 1.09 -22.44
CA GLY A 205 -12.26 1.71 -22.63
C GLY A 205 -12.93 2.18 -21.33
N ARG A 206 -12.42 1.78 -20.16
CA ARG A 206 -12.89 2.21 -18.83
C ARG A 206 -14.38 1.95 -18.57
N THR A 207 -14.97 0.99 -19.27
CA THR A 207 -16.38 0.59 -19.12
C THR A 207 -16.57 -0.67 -18.29
N GLU A 208 -15.49 -1.39 -17.97
CA GLU A 208 -15.52 -2.62 -17.17
C GLU A 208 -14.21 -2.80 -16.42
N GLY A 209 -14.27 -3.62 -15.37
CA GLY A 209 -13.10 -3.98 -14.59
C GLY A 209 -13.37 -5.11 -13.61
N LYS A 210 -12.44 -5.30 -12.69
CA LYS A 210 -12.48 -6.36 -11.68
C LYS A 210 -12.22 -5.80 -10.28
N ILE A 211 -12.91 -6.37 -9.31
CA ILE A 211 -12.79 -6.05 -7.88
C ILE A 211 -12.27 -7.30 -7.16
N THR A 212 -11.27 -7.10 -6.30
CA THR A 212 -10.82 -8.10 -5.34
C THR A 212 -11.44 -7.76 -3.99
N THR A 213 -12.23 -8.67 -3.42
CA THR A 213 -12.89 -8.46 -2.13
C THR A 213 -12.11 -9.14 -1.00
N TYR A 214 -12.28 -8.64 0.23
CA TYR A 214 -11.57 -9.17 1.40
C TYR A 214 -11.91 -10.64 1.68
N SER A 215 -13.13 -11.05 1.38
CA SER A 215 -13.61 -12.42 1.52
C SER A 215 -13.07 -13.35 0.44
N GLN A 216 -12.89 -12.87 -0.79
CA GLN A 216 -12.38 -13.68 -1.90
C GLN A 216 -10.85 -13.73 -1.97
N GLU A 217 -10.15 -12.74 -1.43
CA GLU A 217 -8.68 -12.73 -1.37
C GLU A 217 -8.04 -12.72 -2.78
N GLU A 218 -6.70 -12.79 -2.86
CA GLU A 218 -5.99 -12.85 -4.15
C GLU A 218 -6.17 -14.20 -4.89
N HIS A 219 -6.36 -15.31 -4.16
CA HIS A 219 -6.54 -16.64 -4.75
C HIS A 219 -7.98 -16.92 -5.21
N GLY A 220 -8.95 -16.12 -4.75
CA GLY A 220 -10.35 -16.29 -5.11
C GLY A 220 -10.69 -15.72 -6.48
N TYR A 221 -11.98 -15.67 -6.77
CA TYR A 221 -12.45 -15.05 -8.00
C TYR A 221 -12.57 -13.54 -7.81
N ARG A 222 -12.34 -12.81 -8.91
CA ARG A 222 -12.52 -11.36 -8.94
C ARG A 222 -13.88 -11.00 -9.50
N THR A 223 -14.65 -10.21 -8.75
CA THR A 223 -16.00 -9.79 -9.11
C THR A 223 -15.94 -8.82 -10.29
N LYS A 224 -16.76 -9.05 -11.32
CA LYS A 224 -16.87 -8.14 -12.46
C LYS A 224 -17.69 -6.90 -12.07
N PHE A 225 -17.34 -5.73 -12.60
CA PHE A 225 -18.24 -4.58 -12.62
C PHE A 225 -18.30 -3.95 -14.01
N GLU A 226 -19.38 -3.23 -14.30
CA GLU A 226 -19.59 -2.48 -15.53
C GLU A 226 -20.02 -1.05 -15.23
N ALA A 227 -19.59 -0.12 -16.07
CA ALA A 227 -20.01 1.27 -16.04
C ALA A 227 -21.36 1.45 -16.77
N PRO A 228 -22.15 2.49 -16.47
CA PRO A 228 -21.84 3.60 -15.58
C PRO A 228 -21.98 3.24 -14.09
N LEU A 229 -21.02 3.72 -13.29
CA LEU A 229 -21.13 3.78 -11.84
C LEU A 229 -21.49 5.22 -11.43
N ASP A 230 -21.96 5.41 -10.20
CA ASP A 230 -22.24 6.74 -9.63
C ASP A 230 -20.97 7.57 -9.33
N PHE A 231 -19.79 7.02 -9.65
CA PHE A 231 -18.48 7.65 -9.49
C PHE A 231 -17.55 7.28 -10.65
N PHE A 232 -16.42 7.97 -10.77
CA PHE A 232 -15.38 7.62 -11.73
C PHE A 232 -14.40 6.62 -11.10
N PRO A 233 -14.40 5.34 -11.54
CA PRO A 233 -13.55 4.34 -10.92
C PRO A 233 -12.07 4.57 -11.22
N SER A 234 -11.26 4.36 -10.19
CA SER A 234 -9.79 4.28 -10.25
C SER A 234 -9.34 2.98 -9.59
N GLU A 235 -8.23 2.42 -10.09
CA GLU A 235 -7.64 1.25 -9.43
C GLU A 235 -7.21 1.59 -8.00
N GLY A 236 -7.45 0.64 -7.09
CA GLY A 236 -7.28 0.81 -5.66
C GLY A 236 -8.55 1.28 -4.94
N ASP A 237 -9.49 1.97 -5.60
CA ASP A 237 -10.70 2.51 -4.96
C ASP A 237 -11.39 1.46 -4.09
N ILE A 238 -11.62 1.80 -2.81
CA ILE A 238 -12.30 0.91 -1.87
C ILE A 238 -13.81 0.99 -2.12
N VAL A 239 -14.44 -0.16 -2.31
CA VAL A 239 -15.84 -0.27 -2.74
C VAL A 239 -16.63 -1.28 -1.92
N LYS A 240 -17.92 -1.02 -1.77
CA LYS A 240 -18.94 -1.99 -1.32
C LYS A 240 -19.57 -2.63 -2.56
N VAL A 241 -19.71 -3.94 -2.55
CA VAL A 241 -20.23 -4.73 -3.66
C VAL A 241 -21.30 -5.69 -3.16
N TYR A 242 -22.47 -5.68 -3.78
CA TYR A 242 -23.52 -6.65 -3.51
C TYR A 242 -23.37 -7.85 -4.45
N ALA A 243 -23.29 -9.04 -3.86
CA ALA A 243 -23.02 -10.26 -4.62
C ALA A 243 -24.17 -10.59 -5.59
N THR A 244 -23.80 -11.04 -6.79
CA THR A 244 -24.71 -11.62 -7.78
C THR A 244 -24.79 -13.14 -7.63
N GLU A 245 -25.74 -13.79 -8.31
CA GLU A 245 -25.88 -15.25 -8.27
C GLU A 245 -24.65 -15.97 -8.85
N ASP A 246 -23.99 -15.40 -9.87
CA ASP A 246 -22.71 -15.86 -10.41
C ASP A 246 -21.69 -14.71 -10.57
N PRO A 247 -20.94 -14.36 -9.50
CA PRO A 247 -20.01 -13.22 -9.50
C PRO A 247 -18.85 -13.31 -10.51
N ARG A 248 -18.62 -14.51 -11.09
CA ARG A 248 -17.57 -14.73 -12.10
C ARG A 248 -18.00 -14.24 -13.47
N ASN A 249 -19.28 -14.42 -13.78
CA ASN A 249 -19.85 -14.18 -15.10
C ASN A 249 -20.74 -12.93 -15.13
N ASP A 250 -21.43 -12.65 -14.02
CA ASP A 250 -22.37 -11.54 -13.92
C ASP A 250 -21.70 -10.33 -13.25
N PRO A 251 -21.81 -9.13 -13.85
CA PRO A 251 -21.33 -7.91 -13.22
C PRO A 251 -22.13 -7.60 -11.95
N ALA A 252 -21.47 -7.11 -10.92
CA ALA A 252 -22.13 -6.66 -9.71
C ALA A 252 -23.10 -5.51 -10.00
N ASP A 253 -24.34 -5.65 -9.53
CA ASP A 253 -25.43 -4.71 -9.83
C ASP A 253 -25.28 -3.35 -9.13
N ASP A 254 -24.59 -3.31 -7.99
CA ASP A 254 -24.52 -2.12 -7.13
C ASP A 254 -23.12 -1.96 -6.52
N VAL A 255 -22.20 -1.39 -7.30
CA VAL A 255 -20.85 -1.04 -6.84
C VAL A 255 -20.85 0.41 -6.38
N LYS A 256 -20.52 0.62 -5.10
CA LYS A 256 -20.45 1.95 -4.49
C LYS A 256 -19.10 2.18 -3.85
N LEU A 257 -18.61 3.42 -3.89
CA LEU A 257 -17.47 3.80 -3.06
C LEU A 257 -17.77 3.52 -1.60
N TYR A 258 -16.77 3.01 -0.89
CA TYR A 258 -16.89 2.73 0.53
C TYR A 258 -17.17 4.02 1.28
N SER A 259 -18.35 4.07 1.89
CA SER A 259 -18.75 5.03 2.90
C SER A 259 -19.14 4.21 4.13
N PRO A 260 -18.51 4.44 5.29
CA PRO A 260 -18.92 3.86 6.56
C PRO A 260 -20.38 4.17 6.87
#